data_AF-A0A2D9QZA9-F1
#
_entry.id   AF-A0A2D9QZA9-F1
#
_cell.length_a   1.000
_cell.length_b   1.000
_cell.length_c   1.000
_cell.angle_alpha   90.00
_cell.angle_beta   90.00
_cell.angle_gamma   90.00
#
_symmetry.space_group_name_H-M   'P 1'
#
loop_
_entity.id
_entity.type
_entity.pdbx_description
1 polymer ?
#
loop_
_entity_poly.entity_id
_entity_poly.type
_entity_poly.pdbx_seq_one_letter_code
_entity_poly.pdbx_strand_id
1 'polypeptide(L)'
;MLAILKKSFIINTLLLILIISLSIMSIHWHHQMYLLYKQEKIVKEQHEHTNAINRQLLMEYSELQSGVSIFQISQEKLLMFPPTKAKDVSI
;
A
#
# COMPACT_ATOMS: atom_id res chain seq x y z
N MET A 1 40.34 52.46 2.78
CA MET A 1 40.53 51.35 3.76
C MET A 1 39.24 50.99 4.50
N LEU A 2 38.53 51.96 5.11
CA LEU A 2 37.26 51.73 5.85
C LEU A 2 36.11 51.12 5.02
N ALA A 3 36.00 51.45 3.73
CA ALA A 3 34.93 50.92 2.87
C ALA A 3 35.05 49.40 2.60
N ILE A 4 36.29 48.88 2.55
CA ILE A 4 36.56 47.45 2.34
C ILE A 4 36.19 46.66 3.60
N LEU A 5 36.56 47.19 4.78
CA LEU A 5 36.18 46.64 6.09
C LEU A 5 34.66 46.57 6.27
N LYS A 6 33.92 47.63 5.89
CA LYS A 6 32.45 47.62 5.94
C LYS A 6 31.83 46.57 5.01
N LYS A 7 32.35 46.39 3.79
CA LYS A 7 31.86 45.35 2.86
C LYS A 7 32.08 43.95 3.41
N SER A 8 33.26 43.64 3.94
CA SER A 8 33.55 42.32 4.51
C SER A 8 32.68 42.01 5.74
N PHE A 9 32.37 43.01 6.56
CA PHE A 9 31.47 42.85 7.71
C PHE A 9 30.03 42.49 7.28
N ILE A 10 29.50 43.13 6.24
CA ILE A 10 28.17 42.84 5.69
C ILE A 10 28.12 41.42 5.11
N ILE A 11 29.16 41.00 4.38
CA ILE A 11 29.22 39.66 3.79
C ILE A 11 29.29 38.59 4.89
N ASN A 12 30.10 38.80 5.92
CA ASN A 12 30.25 37.84 7.02
C ASN A 12 28.97 37.69 7.84
N THR A 13 28.26 38.79 8.10
CA THR A 13 26.97 38.75 8.81
C THR A 13 25.89 38.04 7.99
N LEU A 14 25.85 38.29 6.67
CA LEU A 14 24.97 37.57 5.77
C LEU A 14 25.25 36.06 5.77
N LEU A 15 26.53 35.66 5.67
CA LEU A 15 26.96 34.26 5.72
C LEU A 15 26.52 33.58 7.02
N LEU A 16 26.66 34.26 8.16
CA LEU A 16 26.29 33.71 9.46
C LEU A 16 24.78 33.45 9.56
N ILE A 17 23.94 34.39 9.09
CA ILE A 17 22.49 34.21 9.02
C ILE A 17 22.12 33.03 8.12
N LEU A 18 22.82 32.90 6.98
CA LEU A 18 22.56 31.85 6.00
C LEU A 18 22.90 30.46 6.56
N ILE A 19 24.01 30.34 7.30
CA ILE A 19 24.41 29.10 8.00
C ILE A 19 23.35 28.70 9.03
N ILE A 20 22.89 29.64 9.86
CA ILE A 20 21.87 29.37 10.88
C ILE A 20 20.56 28.93 10.22
N SER A 21 20.15 29.60 9.14
CA SER A 21 18.95 29.25 8.37
C SER A 21 19.03 27.83 7.79
N LEU A 22 20.16 27.49 7.16
CA LEU A 22 20.40 26.14 6.63
C LEU A 22 20.37 25.07 7.74
N SER A 23 20.93 25.38 8.92
CA SER A 23 20.91 24.46 10.06
C SER A 23 19.48 24.15 10.52
N ILE A 24 18.65 25.18 10.69
CA ILE A 24 17.24 25.01 11.08
C ILE A 24 16.48 24.23 10.00
N MET A 25 16.72 24.55 8.72
CA MET A 25 16.06 23.86 7.60
C MET A 25 16.44 22.38 7.54
N SER A 26 17.69 22.03 7.82
CA SER A 26 18.14 20.63 7.88
C SER A 26 17.44 19.84 8.97
N ILE A 27 17.33 20.42 10.18
CA ILE A 27 16.62 19.78 11.31
C ILE A 27 15.14 19.58 10.97
N HIS A 28 14.50 20.61 10.41
CA HIS A 28 13.10 20.53 10.01
C HIS A 28 12.89 19.47 8.94
N TRP A 29 13.74 19.44 7.91
CA TRP A 29 13.67 18.45 6.84
C TRP A 29 13.82 17.03 7.37
N HIS A 30 14.79 16.79 8.26
CA HIS A 30 15.01 15.48 8.85
C HIS A 30 13.78 15.01 9.64
N HIS A 31 13.17 15.90 10.43
CA HIS A 31 11.96 15.59 11.17
C HIS A 31 10.78 15.28 10.25
N GLN A 32 10.57 16.08 9.20
CA GLN A 32 9.50 15.84 8.22
C GLN A 32 9.70 14.51 7.49
N MET A 33 10.93 14.20 7.11
CA MET A 33 11.25 12.94 6.44
C MET A 33 10.99 11.73 7.36
N TYR A 34 11.32 11.84 8.65
CA TYR A 34 11.00 10.80 9.62
C TYR A 34 9.48 10.57 9.75
N LEU A 35 8.70 11.65 9.84
CA LEU A 35 7.24 11.56 9.90
C LEU A 35 6.66 10.93 8.63
N LEU A 36 7.17 11.35 7.46
CA LEU A 36 6.74 10.81 6.17
C LEU A 36 7.03 9.31 6.07
N TYR A 37 8.25 8.88 6.42
CA TYR A 37 8.62 7.47 6.41
C TYR A 37 7.71 6.62 7.30
N LYS A 38 7.35 7.13 8.49
CA LYS A 38 6.42 6.44 9.39
C LYS A 38 5.04 6.27 8.76
N GLN A 39 4.53 7.31 8.09
CA GLN A 39 3.24 7.25 7.39
C GLN A 39 3.29 6.30 6.20
N GLU A 40 4.34 6.38 5.38
CA GLU A 40 4.56 5.50 4.23
C GLU A 40 4.55 4.03 4.65
N LYS A 41 5.22 3.69 5.75
CA LYS A 41 5.24 2.32 6.28
C LYS A 41 3.83 1.81 6.62
N ILE A 42 3.02 2.63 7.30
CA ILE A 42 1.64 2.27 7.68
C ILE A 42 0.78 2.07 6.43
N VAL A 43 0.86 2.99 5.47
CA VAL A 43 0.09 2.91 4.23
C VAL A 43 0.50 1.69 3.41
N LYS A 44 1.80 1.38 3.34
CA LYS A 44 2.32 0.21 2.65
C LYS A 44 1.80 -1.09 3.27
N GLU A 45 1.84 -1.22 4.58
CA GLU A 45 1.33 -2.40 5.28
C GLU A 45 -0.18 -2.58 5.05
N GLN A 46 -0.95 -1.50 5.12
CA GLN A 46 -2.39 -1.52 4.80
C GLN A 46 -2.66 -1.90 3.34
N HIS A 47 -1.85 -1.41 2.40
CA HIS A 47 -1.96 -1.75 0.99
C HIS A 47 -1.65 -3.22 0.73
N GLU A 48 -0.58 -3.76 1.31
CA GLU A 48 -0.21 -5.17 1.22
C GLU A 48 -1.31 -6.07 1.78
N HIS A 49 -1.86 -5.72 2.95
CA HIS A 49 -2.98 -6.44 3.57
C HIS A 49 -4.23 -6.42 2.68
N THR A 50 -4.61 -5.24 2.17
CA THR A 50 -5.77 -5.08 1.28
C THR A 50 -5.59 -5.88 -0.02
N ASN A 51 -4.39 -5.87 -0.59
CA ASN A 51 -4.08 -6.62 -1.81
C ASN A 51 -4.12 -8.14 -1.56
N ALA A 52 -3.66 -8.60 -0.40
CA ALA A 52 -3.77 -10.01 -0.01
C ALA A 52 -5.24 -10.47 0.07
N ILE A 53 -6.09 -9.68 0.73
CA ILE A 53 -7.54 -9.96 0.80
C ILE A 53 -8.16 -9.94 -0.59
N ASN A 54 -7.83 -8.96 -1.42
CA ASN A 54 -8.38 -8.88 -2.78
C ASN A 54 -8.01 -10.11 -3.61
N ARG A 55 -6.77 -10.60 -3.50
CA ARG A 55 -6.35 -11.85 -4.15
C ARG A 55 -7.11 -13.07 -3.63
N GLN A 56 -7.35 -13.16 -2.32
CA GLN A 56 -8.16 -14.23 -1.72
C GLN A 56 -9.59 -14.20 -2.26
N LEU A 57 -10.24 -13.04 -2.26
CA LEU A 57 -11.60 -12.89 -2.78
C LEU A 57 -11.71 -13.25 -4.26
N LEU A 58 -10.73 -12.87 -5.07
CA LEU A 58 -10.69 -13.25 -6.49
C LEU A 58 -10.52 -14.75 -6.68
N MET A 59 -9.72 -15.41 -5.83
CA MET A 59 -9.56 -16.86 -5.84
C MET A 59 -10.86 -17.57 -5.45
N GLU A 60 -11.49 -17.17 -4.35
CA GLU A 60 -12.78 -17.71 -3.91
C GLU A 60 -13.87 -17.53 -4.97
N TYR A 61 -13.94 -16.36 -5.58
CA TYR A 61 -14.89 -16.10 -6.67
C TYR A 61 -14.64 -17.02 -7.87
N SER A 62 -13.38 -17.20 -8.26
CA SER A 62 -13.00 -18.12 -9.35
C SER A 62 -13.34 -19.58 -9.03
N GLU A 63 -13.12 -20.02 -7.79
CA GLU A 63 -13.48 -21.37 -7.33
C GLU A 63 -14.99 -21.60 -7.37
N LEU A 64 -15.78 -20.65 -6.87
CA LEU A 64 -17.24 -20.69 -6.92
C LEU A 64 -17.74 -20.72 -8.37
N GLN A 65 -17.22 -19.85 -9.22
CA GLN A 65 -17.58 -19.80 -10.64
C GLN A 65 -17.21 -21.10 -11.35
N SER A 66 -16.03 -21.66 -11.05
CA SER A 66 -15.61 -22.96 -11.56
C SER A 66 -16.57 -24.06 -11.12
N GLY A 67 -16.95 -24.12 -9.84
CA GLY A 67 -17.92 -25.08 -9.31
C GLY A 67 -19.29 -24.98 -9.99
N VAL A 68 -19.80 -23.76 -10.22
CA VAL A 68 -21.03 -23.53 -10.97
C VAL A 68 -20.89 -24.01 -12.42
N SER A 69 -19.76 -23.72 -13.08
CA SER A 69 -19.51 -24.18 -14.45
C SER A 69 -19.45 -25.71 -14.56
N ILE A 70 -18.80 -26.37 -13.60
CA ILE A 70 -18.69 -27.83 -13.56
C ILE A 70 -20.08 -28.45 -13.37
N PHE A 71 -20.89 -27.87 -12.50
CA PHE A 71 -22.26 -28.32 -12.28
C PHE A 71 -23.12 -28.16 -13.55
N GLN A 72 -23.02 -27.03 -14.25
CA GLN A 72 -23.70 -26.84 -15.54
C GLN A 72 -23.24 -27.85 -16.58
N ILE A 73 -21.93 -28.04 -16.74
CA ILE A 73 -21.36 -29.04 -17.66
C ILE A 73 -21.84 -30.46 -17.31
N SER A 74 -21.92 -30.80 -16.02
CA SER A 74 -22.39 -32.11 -15.57
C SER A 74 -23.84 -32.38 -15.98
N GLN A 75 -24.72 -31.37 -15.89
CA GLN A 75 -26.13 -31.54 -16.24
C GLN A 75 -26.36 -31.47 -17.75
N GLU A 76 -25.75 -30.50 -18.44
CA GLU A 76 -26.05 -30.21 -19.84
C GLU A 76 -25.30 -31.11 -20.82
N LYS A 77 -24.02 -31.39 -20.54
CA LYS A 77 -23.15 -32.15 -21.45
C LYS A 77 -23.01 -33.60 -21.04
N LEU A 78 -22.92 -33.86 -19.74
CA LEU A 78 -22.74 -35.21 -19.21
C LEU A 78 -24.05 -35.88 -18.78
N LEU A 79 -25.18 -35.15 -18.79
CA LEU A 79 -26.52 -35.64 -18.41
C LEU A 79 -26.52 -36.30 -17.02
N MET A 80 -25.66 -35.84 -16.12
CA MET A 80 -25.59 -36.28 -14.74
C MET A 80 -26.68 -35.59 -13.95
N PHE A 81 -27.74 -36.31 -13.65
CA PHE A 81 -28.82 -35.83 -12.79
C PHE A 81 -28.59 -36.33 -11.35
N PRO A 82 -28.87 -35.49 -10.33
CA PRO A 82 -28.84 -35.94 -8.96
C PRO A 82 -29.83 -37.10 -8.79
N PRO A 83 -29.50 -38.12 -7.97
CA PRO A 83 -30.35 -39.28 -7.80
C PRO A 83 -31.74 -38.85 -7.34
N THR A 84 -32.77 -39.29 -8.07
CA THR A 84 -34.17 -38.94 -7.79
C THR A 84 -34.62 -39.71 -6.55
N LYS A 85 -34.52 -39.06 -5.39
CA LYS A 85 -34.82 -39.59 -4.05
C LYS A 85 -33.95 -40.80 -3.71
N ALA A 86 -33.04 -40.61 -2.77
CA ALA A 86 -32.60 -41.72 -1.94
C ALA A 86 -33.88 -42.38 -1.38
N LYS A 87 -34.26 -43.53 -1.93
CA LYS A 87 -35.04 -44.48 -1.16
C LYS A 87 -34.16 -44.73 0.05
N ASP A 88 -34.61 -44.31 1.22
CA ASP A 88 -34.01 -44.72 2.49
C ASP A 88 -33.91 -46.24 2.42
N VAL A 89 -32.71 -46.75 2.11
CA VAL A 89 -32.41 -48.16 2.26
C VAL A 89 -32.19 -48.32 3.75
N SER A 90 -33.30 -48.45 4.47
CA SER A 90 -33.31 -48.95 5.83
C SER A 90 -32.67 -50.33 5.80
N ILE A 91 -31.46 -50.40 6.34
CA ILE A 91 -30.73 -51.64 6.65
C ILE A 91 -31.45 -52.34 7.80
#